data_AF-A0A955F1D5-F1
#
_entry.id   AF-A0A955F1D5-F1
#
_cell.length_a   1.000
_cell.length_b   1.000
_cell.length_c   1.000
_cell.angle_alpha   90.00
_cell.angle_beta   90.00
_cell.angle_gamma   90.00
#
_symmetry.space_group_name_H-M   'P 1'
#
loop_
_entity.id
_entity.type
_entity.pdbx_description
1 polymer ?
#
loop_
_entity_poly.entity_id
_entity_poly.type
_entity_poly.pdbx_seq_one_letter_code
_entity_poly.pdbx_strand_id
1 'polypeptide(L)'
;FLRQLADARGQLKDWCHWRLTRSEAEAGGLGELVNAVETGQVEPGDLRAAVDRSLVEAWLEETIDADDLLRRFQSHDHERKIRAFREVDEGLIRLAREVIVARAKSRVPAAGNQAPDSSELGILNRELQKKRRHMPLRKLFQSLPGLLPRLKPCLLMSPLSVAQYLSPDMERVDLVIFDEASQMPVWDSIGAIARGNAVIVVGDSKQLPPTSFFEKAITEDDDIQDGDIGVDEVESILDECEAANLPTMRLLWHYRSQHESLIAFSNAHYYDNRLMTFPSVVSTADGLGVSLRHLEDGLYDRGASRTNQREAEFIVAEIVRRIHAAGDPASGPSLGVVAFSQAQQRRIEDLLDEARRQHPEIEDWFGEAAAEQVFVKNLENVQGDERDVILFSICYGPDAAGKITMAFGPLNRDGGERRLNVAITRARREVVVVSSLRGDQIDLARVRALGVRHLKSFLDYADRGPRALVEASAPVLGAAFDSPFEKAVRDALVARGHDV
;
A
#
# COMPACT_ATOMS: atom_id res chain seq x y z
N PHE A 1 74.28 0.09 -7.45
CA PHE A 1 74.11 0.06 -5.99
C PHE A 1 74.13 1.45 -5.34
N LEU A 2 75.30 2.08 -5.11
CA LEU A 2 75.36 3.38 -4.40
C LEU A 2 74.60 4.52 -5.09
N ARG A 3 74.53 4.54 -6.43
CA ARG A 3 73.70 5.50 -7.19
C ARG A 3 72.20 5.27 -7.01
N GLN A 4 71.73 4.01 -7.06
CA GLN A 4 70.32 3.67 -6.81
C GLN A 4 69.88 4.04 -5.39
N LEU A 5 70.76 3.88 -4.40
CA LEU A 5 70.53 4.31 -3.02
C LEU A 5 70.46 5.84 -2.88
N ALA A 6 71.29 6.57 -3.64
CA ALA A 6 71.24 8.03 -3.68
C ALA A 6 69.95 8.55 -4.35
N ASP A 7 69.49 7.89 -5.41
CA ASP A 7 68.26 8.22 -6.14
C ASP A 7 66.99 7.92 -5.31
N ALA A 8 67.03 6.89 -4.46
CA ALA A 8 65.91 6.51 -3.58
C ALA A 8 65.92 7.20 -2.20
N ARG A 9 66.83 8.15 -1.94
CA ARG A 9 66.99 8.82 -0.64
C ARG A 9 65.69 9.46 -0.12
N GLY A 10 64.81 9.91 -1.01
CA GLY A 10 63.50 10.48 -0.65
C GLY A 10 62.54 9.45 -0.04
N GLN A 11 62.65 8.18 -0.42
CA GLN A 11 61.73 7.09 -0.01
C GLN A 11 62.17 6.39 1.28
N LEU A 12 63.41 6.62 1.74
CA LEU A 12 63.96 6.02 2.96
C LEU A 12 63.16 6.40 4.22
N LYS A 13 62.62 7.62 4.27
CA LYS A 13 61.78 8.08 5.37
C LYS A 13 60.46 7.31 5.42
N ASP A 14 59.82 7.12 4.27
CA ASP A 14 58.56 6.40 4.15
C ASP A 14 58.74 4.91 4.45
N TRP A 15 59.87 4.33 4.02
CA TRP A 15 60.23 2.95 4.38
C TRP A 15 60.44 2.77 5.89
N CYS A 16 61.09 3.71 6.56
CA CYS A 16 61.25 3.67 8.02
C CYS A 16 59.90 3.78 8.74
N HIS A 17 59.00 4.66 8.29
CA HIS A 17 57.63 4.72 8.82
C HIS A 17 56.87 3.41 8.59
N TRP A 18 56.93 2.86 7.37
CA TRP A 18 56.32 1.55 7.09
C TRP A 18 56.84 0.47 8.03
N ARG A 19 58.16 0.37 8.23
CA ARG A 19 58.75 -0.63 9.13
C ARG A 19 58.30 -0.48 10.58
N LEU A 20 58.08 0.75 11.05
CA LEU A 20 57.55 1.02 12.39
C LEU A 20 56.07 0.57 12.48
N THR A 21 55.21 1.07 11.58
CA THR A 21 53.79 0.72 11.53
C THR A 21 53.58 -0.79 11.35
N ARG A 22 54.40 -1.43 10.53
CA ARG A 22 54.45 -2.89 10.34
C ARG A 22 54.71 -3.62 11.65
N SER A 23 55.70 -3.19 12.41
CA SER A 23 56.03 -3.82 13.69
C SER A 23 54.93 -3.63 14.74
N GLU A 24 54.28 -2.47 14.76
CA GLU A 24 53.14 -2.19 15.65
C GLU A 24 51.92 -3.04 15.27
N ALA A 25 51.64 -3.17 13.98
CA ALA A 25 50.56 -4.01 13.47
C ALA A 25 50.80 -5.51 13.77
N GLU A 26 52.02 -6.02 13.54
CA GLU A 26 52.39 -7.39 13.90
C GLU A 26 52.23 -7.64 15.41
N ALA A 27 52.67 -6.68 16.26
CA ALA A 27 52.51 -6.78 17.71
C ALA A 27 51.04 -6.73 18.16
N GLY A 28 50.19 -6.04 17.42
CA GLY A 28 48.73 -5.99 17.62
C GLY A 28 47.97 -7.20 17.07
N GLY A 29 48.64 -8.21 16.51
CA GLY A 29 48.00 -9.41 15.96
C GLY A 29 47.54 -9.27 14.50
N LEU A 30 47.89 -8.19 13.81
CA LEU A 30 47.51 -7.94 12.41
C LEU A 30 48.57 -8.45 11.40
N GLY A 31 49.34 -9.47 11.77
CA GLY A 31 50.43 -10.00 10.94
C GLY A 31 49.97 -10.52 9.57
N GLU A 32 48.81 -11.18 9.51
CA GLU A 32 48.23 -11.67 8.24
C GLU A 32 47.85 -10.50 7.31
N LEU A 33 47.33 -9.41 7.86
CA LEU A 33 46.99 -8.20 7.09
C LEU A 33 48.23 -7.52 6.53
N VAL A 34 49.30 -7.44 7.33
CA VAL A 34 50.61 -6.95 6.88
C VAL A 34 51.13 -7.79 5.72
N ASN A 35 51.09 -9.12 5.85
CA ASN A 35 51.51 -10.03 4.80
C ASN A 35 50.67 -9.89 3.52
N ALA A 36 49.35 -9.71 3.65
CA ALA A 36 48.45 -9.50 2.52
C ALA A 36 48.78 -8.21 1.74
N VAL A 37 49.18 -7.14 2.42
CA VAL A 37 49.66 -5.90 1.78
C VAL A 37 51.02 -6.11 1.13
N GLU A 38 51.97 -6.75 1.81
CA GLU A 38 53.34 -6.96 1.29
C GLU A 38 53.37 -7.89 0.08
N THR A 39 52.41 -8.82 -0.02
CA THR A 39 52.27 -9.77 -1.13
C THR A 39 51.37 -9.26 -2.26
N GLY A 40 50.75 -8.08 -2.10
CA GLY A 40 49.83 -7.49 -3.07
C GLY A 40 48.47 -8.19 -3.17
N GLN A 41 48.07 -8.95 -2.14
CA GLN A 41 46.72 -9.53 -2.05
C GLN A 41 45.66 -8.49 -1.68
N VAL A 42 46.06 -7.43 -0.96
CA VAL A 42 45.21 -6.30 -0.58
C VAL A 42 45.92 -5.00 -0.96
N GLU A 43 45.25 -4.17 -1.74
CA GLU A 43 45.75 -2.84 -2.08
C GLU A 43 45.68 -1.91 -0.84
N PRO A 44 46.64 -0.98 -0.65
CA PRO A 44 46.63 -0.08 0.50
C PRO A 44 45.36 0.78 0.64
N GLY A 45 44.66 1.04 -0.47
CA GLY A 45 43.36 1.73 -0.46
C GLY A 45 42.22 0.89 0.13
N ASP A 46 42.35 -0.44 0.08
CA ASP A 46 41.31 -1.40 0.44
C ASP A 46 41.53 -2.08 1.80
N LEU A 47 42.75 -2.03 2.37
CA LEU A 47 42.88 -1.38 3.68
C LEU A 47 41.88 -1.78 4.77
N ARG A 48 41.11 -0.75 5.10
CA ARG A 48 39.97 -0.74 6.01
C ARG A 48 38.85 -1.69 5.58
N ALA A 49 38.48 -1.72 4.30
CA ALA A 49 37.38 -2.56 3.83
C ALA A 49 37.68 -4.07 4.02
N ALA A 50 38.94 -4.48 3.83
CA ALA A 50 39.37 -5.86 4.07
C ALA A 50 39.27 -6.25 5.56
N VAL A 51 39.67 -5.34 6.46
CA VAL A 51 39.54 -5.54 7.91
C VAL A 51 38.08 -5.59 8.34
N ASP A 52 37.27 -4.61 7.92
CA ASP A 52 35.86 -4.53 8.26
C ASP A 52 35.12 -5.81 7.79
N ARG A 53 35.41 -6.26 6.57
CA ARG A 53 34.87 -7.52 6.05
C ARG A 53 35.27 -8.72 6.90
N SER A 54 36.56 -8.88 7.22
CA SER A 54 37.05 -10.04 7.97
C SER A 54 36.46 -10.09 9.38
N LEU A 55 36.31 -8.94 10.03
CA LEU A 55 35.68 -8.82 11.35
C LEU A 55 34.20 -9.21 11.27
N VAL A 56 33.47 -8.71 10.27
CA VAL A 56 32.05 -9.02 10.07
C VAL A 56 31.84 -10.49 9.72
N GLU A 57 32.70 -11.08 8.88
CA GLU A 57 32.66 -12.51 8.54
C GLU A 57 32.87 -13.39 9.79
N ALA A 58 33.90 -13.10 10.59
CA ALA A 58 34.15 -13.86 11.82
C ALA A 58 33.00 -13.73 12.84
N TRP A 59 32.46 -12.52 13.01
CA TRP A 59 31.31 -12.29 13.88
C TRP A 59 30.04 -12.99 13.38
N LEU A 60 29.81 -13.00 12.06
CA LEU A 60 28.68 -13.69 11.45
C LEU A 60 28.77 -15.21 11.65
N GLU A 61 29.95 -15.79 11.43
CA GLU A 61 30.19 -17.23 11.67
C GLU A 61 29.92 -17.61 13.12
N GLU A 62 30.48 -16.87 14.08
CA GLU A 62 30.25 -17.11 15.51
C GLU A 62 28.76 -16.97 15.88
N THR A 63 28.09 -15.96 15.35
CA THR A 63 26.66 -15.70 15.62
C THR A 63 25.77 -16.81 15.04
N ILE A 64 26.05 -17.25 13.80
CA ILE A 64 25.30 -18.34 13.15
C ILE A 64 25.53 -19.66 13.89
N ASP A 65 26.75 -19.95 14.32
CA ASP A 65 27.08 -21.19 15.02
C ASP A 65 26.50 -21.26 16.43
N ALA A 66 26.35 -20.10 17.09
CA ALA A 66 25.71 -19.99 18.41
C ALA A 66 24.19 -20.21 18.36
N ASP A 67 23.53 -19.97 17.22
CA ASP A 67 22.09 -20.12 17.06
C ASP A 67 21.71 -21.45 16.38
N ASP A 68 20.99 -22.29 17.12
CA ASP A 68 20.56 -23.61 16.65
C ASP A 68 19.68 -23.58 15.39
N LEU A 69 18.86 -22.53 15.22
CA LEU A 69 17.97 -22.38 14.06
C LEU A 69 18.78 -21.96 12.84
N LEU A 70 19.64 -20.95 12.97
CA LEU A 70 20.48 -20.46 11.87
C LEU A 70 21.45 -21.54 11.39
N ARG A 71 22.12 -22.23 12.32
CA ARG A 71 23.07 -23.31 12.01
C ARG A 71 22.46 -24.48 11.24
N ARG A 72 21.17 -24.78 11.48
CA ARG A 72 20.45 -25.88 10.82
C ARG A 72 19.60 -25.42 9.64
N PHE A 73 19.54 -24.11 9.38
CA PHE A 73 18.72 -23.58 8.31
C PHE A 73 19.29 -24.00 6.96
N GLN A 74 18.48 -24.73 6.19
CA GLN A 74 18.79 -25.08 4.82
C GLN A 74 17.75 -24.45 3.90
N SER A 75 18.16 -23.42 3.17
CA SER A 75 17.29 -22.66 2.26
C SER A 75 16.52 -23.57 1.31
N HIS A 76 17.19 -24.54 0.68
CA HIS A 76 16.55 -25.48 -0.23
C HIS A 76 15.41 -26.30 0.42
N ASP A 77 15.61 -26.78 1.63
CA ASP A 77 14.60 -27.56 2.36
C ASP A 77 13.43 -26.68 2.83
N HIS A 78 13.73 -25.45 3.23
CA HIS A 78 12.72 -24.47 3.60
C HIS A 78 11.84 -24.09 2.41
N GLU A 79 12.46 -23.75 1.27
CA GLU A 79 11.78 -23.44 0.02
C GLU A 79 10.94 -24.62 -0.50
N ARG A 80 11.44 -25.85 -0.38
CA ARG A 80 10.66 -27.05 -0.70
C ARG A 80 9.42 -27.19 0.17
N LYS A 81 9.52 -26.93 1.48
CA LYS A 81 8.37 -26.95 2.40
C LYS A 81 7.36 -25.87 2.05
N ILE A 82 7.80 -24.65 1.74
CA ILE A 82 6.92 -23.55 1.30
C ILE A 82 6.16 -23.94 0.04
N ARG A 83 6.86 -24.46 -0.99
CA ARG A 83 6.21 -24.92 -2.23
C ARG A 83 5.19 -26.03 -1.96
N ALA A 84 5.57 -27.05 -1.20
CA ALA A 84 4.66 -28.14 -0.86
C ALA A 84 3.42 -27.66 -0.09
N PHE A 85 3.61 -26.71 0.85
CA PHE A 85 2.49 -26.10 1.56
C PHE A 85 1.55 -25.35 0.60
N ARG A 86 2.09 -24.51 -0.29
CA ARG A 86 1.29 -23.77 -1.29
C ARG A 86 0.51 -24.72 -2.20
N GLU A 87 1.15 -25.76 -2.71
CA GLU A 87 0.50 -26.76 -3.58
C GLU A 87 -0.67 -27.47 -2.87
N VAL A 88 -0.46 -27.87 -1.61
CA VAL A 88 -1.50 -28.52 -0.79
C VAL A 88 -2.62 -27.54 -0.45
N ASP A 89 -2.30 -26.31 -0.08
CA ASP A 89 -3.28 -25.27 0.27
C ASP A 89 -4.16 -24.88 -0.92
N GLU A 90 -3.56 -24.67 -2.10
CA GLU A 90 -4.31 -24.46 -3.34
C GLU A 90 -5.18 -25.68 -3.69
N GLY A 91 -4.65 -26.89 -3.49
CA GLY A 91 -5.40 -28.13 -3.65
C GLY A 91 -6.62 -28.19 -2.74
N LEU A 92 -6.45 -27.82 -1.47
CA LEU A 92 -7.53 -27.74 -0.48
C LEU A 92 -8.58 -26.71 -0.88
N ILE A 93 -8.18 -25.51 -1.32
CA ILE A 93 -9.10 -24.47 -1.79
C ILE A 93 -9.93 -24.98 -2.98
N ARG A 94 -9.29 -25.64 -3.95
CA ARG A 94 -10.00 -26.25 -5.10
C ARG A 94 -11.00 -27.31 -4.67
N LEU A 95 -10.59 -28.25 -3.83
CA LEU A 95 -11.48 -29.31 -3.32
C LEU A 95 -12.61 -28.76 -2.45
N ALA A 96 -12.35 -27.75 -1.63
CA ALA A 96 -13.37 -27.10 -0.83
C ALA A 96 -14.47 -26.48 -1.70
N ARG A 97 -14.11 -25.85 -2.83
CA ARG A 97 -15.08 -25.34 -3.82
C ARG A 97 -15.97 -26.47 -4.36
N GLU A 98 -15.38 -27.60 -4.73
CA GLU A 98 -16.13 -28.76 -5.23
C GLU A 98 -17.09 -29.32 -4.18
N VAL A 99 -16.64 -29.45 -2.93
CA VAL A 99 -17.46 -29.89 -1.80
C VAL A 99 -18.63 -28.92 -1.55
N ILE A 100 -18.38 -27.61 -1.57
CA ILE A 100 -19.41 -26.58 -1.40
C ILE A 100 -20.44 -26.69 -2.53
N VAL A 101 -20.00 -26.82 -3.79
CA VAL A 101 -20.89 -26.99 -4.94
C VAL A 101 -21.71 -28.27 -4.83
N ALA A 102 -21.11 -29.39 -4.44
CA ALA A 102 -21.82 -30.65 -4.25
C ALA A 102 -22.89 -30.55 -3.14
N ARG A 103 -22.54 -29.92 -2.01
CA ARG A 103 -23.48 -29.65 -0.90
C ARG A 103 -24.60 -28.68 -1.29
N ALA A 104 -24.31 -27.67 -2.10
CA ALA A 104 -25.33 -26.77 -2.61
C ALA A 104 -26.28 -27.51 -3.56
N LYS A 105 -25.74 -28.30 -4.50
CA LYS A 105 -26.53 -29.11 -5.44
C LYS A 105 -27.43 -30.13 -4.75
N SER A 106 -26.98 -30.76 -3.66
CA SER A 106 -27.80 -31.72 -2.92
C SER A 106 -29.02 -31.08 -2.23
N ARG A 107 -28.98 -29.76 -1.98
CA ARG A 107 -30.12 -29.00 -1.44
C ARG A 107 -31.12 -28.62 -2.52
N VAL A 108 -30.75 -28.65 -3.80
CA VAL A 108 -31.65 -28.32 -4.90
C VAL A 108 -32.65 -29.47 -5.10
N PRO A 109 -33.98 -29.20 -5.12
CA PRO A 109 -34.95 -30.25 -5.43
C PRO A 109 -34.61 -30.92 -6.76
N ALA A 110 -34.67 -32.25 -6.82
CA ALA A 110 -34.53 -32.96 -8.09
C ALA A 110 -35.59 -32.45 -9.06
N ALA A 111 -35.18 -32.00 -10.25
CA ALA A 111 -36.07 -31.63 -11.33
C ALA A 111 -36.72 -32.89 -11.91
N GLY A 112 -37.67 -33.48 -11.16
CA GLY A 112 -38.60 -34.44 -11.72
C GLY A 112 -39.47 -33.71 -12.73
N ASN A 113 -39.58 -34.25 -13.95
CA ASN A 113 -40.53 -33.76 -14.93
C ASN A 113 -41.93 -33.72 -14.28
N GLN A 114 -42.55 -32.53 -14.22
CA GLN A 114 -43.87 -32.22 -13.64
C GLN A 114 -43.91 -31.64 -12.21
N ALA A 115 -43.10 -30.61 -11.92
CA ALA A 115 -43.47 -29.68 -10.85
C ALA A 115 -44.72 -28.88 -11.29
N PRO A 116 -45.79 -28.78 -10.48
CA PRO A 116 -46.98 -28.00 -10.85
C PRO A 116 -46.62 -26.54 -11.17
N ASP A 117 -47.30 -25.92 -12.14
CA ASP A 117 -47.06 -24.53 -12.53
C ASP A 117 -47.22 -23.51 -11.38
N SER A 118 -47.99 -23.88 -10.35
CA SER A 118 -48.19 -23.09 -9.13
C SER A 118 -47.07 -23.27 -8.08
N SER A 119 -46.19 -24.25 -8.24
CA SER A 119 -45.05 -24.46 -7.34
C SER A 119 -43.93 -23.46 -7.62
N GLU A 120 -43.07 -23.21 -6.61
CA GLU A 120 -41.92 -22.32 -6.75
C GLU A 120 -41.01 -22.72 -7.94
N LEU A 121 -40.77 -24.03 -8.12
CA LEU A 121 -40.00 -24.57 -9.25
C LEU A 121 -40.70 -24.33 -10.60
N GLY A 122 -42.02 -24.51 -10.65
CA GLY A 122 -42.82 -24.26 -11.86
C GLY A 122 -42.79 -22.78 -12.27
N ILE A 123 -42.95 -21.88 -11.31
CA ILE A 123 -42.86 -20.43 -11.52
C ILE A 123 -41.48 -20.07 -12.08
N LEU A 124 -40.40 -20.54 -11.45
CA LEU A 124 -39.03 -20.26 -11.90
C LEU A 124 -38.77 -20.82 -13.31
N ASN A 125 -39.13 -22.07 -13.59
CA ASN A 125 -38.96 -22.69 -14.91
C ASN A 125 -39.71 -21.91 -16.00
N ARG A 126 -40.93 -21.45 -15.72
CA ARG A 126 -41.70 -20.62 -16.66
C ARG A 126 -41.00 -19.29 -16.92
N GLU A 127 -40.49 -18.62 -15.90
CA GLU A 127 -39.75 -17.36 -16.08
C GLU A 127 -38.44 -17.56 -16.86
N LEU A 128 -37.76 -18.70 -16.70
CA LEU A 128 -36.54 -19.05 -17.45
C LEU A 128 -36.83 -19.33 -18.94
N GLN A 129 -38.02 -19.83 -19.30
CA GLN A 129 -38.40 -20.08 -20.69
C GLN A 129 -38.85 -18.82 -21.45
N LYS A 130 -39.13 -17.72 -20.75
CA LYS A 130 -39.52 -16.46 -21.40
C LYS A 130 -38.33 -15.82 -22.10
N LYS A 131 -38.58 -15.23 -23.28
CA LYS A 131 -37.59 -14.39 -23.98
C LYS A 131 -37.74 -12.90 -23.70
N ARG A 132 -38.92 -12.47 -23.23
CA ARG A 132 -39.32 -11.08 -22.96
C ARG A 132 -40.41 -11.06 -21.89
N ARG A 133 -40.65 -9.89 -21.27
CA ARG A 133 -41.69 -9.69 -20.23
C ARG A 133 -41.51 -10.63 -19.02
N HIS A 134 -40.28 -10.69 -18.52
CA HIS A 134 -39.99 -11.39 -17.27
C HIS A 134 -40.73 -10.73 -16.10
N MET A 135 -41.07 -11.55 -15.10
CA MET A 135 -41.54 -11.06 -13.83
C MET A 135 -40.49 -10.14 -13.19
N PRO A 136 -40.87 -8.99 -12.61
CA PRO A 136 -39.93 -8.17 -11.85
C PRO A 136 -39.28 -8.98 -10.72
N LEU A 137 -37.97 -8.80 -10.51
CA LEU A 137 -37.18 -9.60 -9.56
C LEU A 137 -37.77 -9.62 -8.15
N ARG A 138 -38.25 -8.47 -7.65
CA ARG A 138 -38.92 -8.38 -6.34
C ARG A 138 -40.11 -9.34 -6.22
N LYS A 139 -40.96 -9.40 -7.25
CA LYS A 139 -42.12 -10.30 -7.28
C LYS A 139 -41.69 -11.75 -7.44
N LEU A 140 -40.64 -12.00 -8.22
CA LEU A 140 -40.06 -13.34 -8.36
C LEU A 140 -39.53 -13.85 -7.02
N PHE A 141 -38.76 -13.05 -6.29
CA PHE A 141 -38.21 -13.44 -4.98
C PHE A 141 -39.33 -13.71 -3.96
N GLN A 142 -40.37 -12.88 -3.92
CA GLN A 142 -41.56 -13.12 -3.11
C GLN A 142 -42.29 -14.42 -3.46
N SER A 143 -42.23 -14.84 -4.72
CA SER A 143 -42.84 -16.10 -5.18
C SER A 143 -41.97 -17.34 -4.94
N LEU A 144 -40.72 -17.18 -4.48
CA LEU A 144 -39.74 -18.25 -4.28
C LEU A 144 -39.14 -18.29 -2.85
N PRO A 145 -39.94 -18.17 -1.77
CA PRO A 145 -39.40 -18.02 -0.42
C PRO A 145 -38.59 -19.24 0.05
N GLY A 146 -38.99 -20.47 -0.31
CA GLY A 146 -38.26 -21.68 0.09
C GLY A 146 -37.18 -22.12 -0.90
N LEU A 147 -37.37 -21.84 -2.19
CA LEU A 147 -36.49 -22.29 -3.26
C LEU A 147 -35.28 -21.36 -3.45
N LEU A 148 -35.47 -20.04 -3.32
CA LEU A 148 -34.38 -19.08 -3.52
C LEU A 148 -33.18 -19.34 -2.59
N PRO A 149 -33.35 -19.51 -1.26
CA PRO A 149 -32.24 -19.80 -0.36
C PRO A 149 -31.58 -21.17 -0.62
N ARG A 150 -32.32 -22.13 -1.18
CA ARG A 150 -31.80 -23.45 -1.55
C ARG A 150 -30.93 -23.38 -2.81
N LEU A 151 -31.33 -22.58 -3.80
CA LEU A 151 -30.59 -22.37 -5.03
C LEU A 151 -29.40 -21.41 -4.85
N LYS A 152 -29.59 -20.37 -4.06
CA LYS A 152 -28.65 -19.28 -3.81
C LYS A 152 -28.58 -19.01 -2.29
N PRO A 153 -27.83 -19.84 -1.55
CA PRO A 153 -27.71 -19.71 -0.09
C PRO A 153 -26.88 -18.51 0.36
N CYS A 154 -26.18 -17.85 -0.56
CA CYS A 154 -25.44 -16.63 -0.33
C CYS A 154 -25.86 -15.59 -1.38
N LEU A 155 -26.20 -14.39 -0.94
CA LEU A 155 -26.62 -13.27 -1.76
C LEU A 155 -25.62 -12.13 -1.60
N LEU A 156 -25.02 -11.70 -2.71
CA LEU A 156 -24.16 -10.52 -2.78
C LEU A 156 -24.99 -9.38 -3.35
N MET A 157 -25.23 -8.35 -2.55
CA MET A 157 -26.16 -7.26 -2.88
C MET A 157 -25.66 -5.93 -2.32
N SER A 158 -25.83 -4.85 -3.08
CA SER A 158 -25.73 -3.50 -2.54
C SER A 158 -26.90 -3.20 -1.58
N PRO A 159 -26.77 -2.22 -0.67
CA PRO A 159 -27.86 -1.81 0.22
C PRO A 159 -29.16 -1.49 -0.51
N LEU A 160 -29.05 -0.77 -1.64
CA LEU A 160 -30.20 -0.46 -2.49
C LEU A 160 -30.86 -1.73 -3.04
N SER A 161 -30.07 -2.72 -3.46
CA SER A 161 -30.58 -4.00 -3.96
C SER A 161 -31.32 -4.78 -2.87
N VAL A 162 -30.82 -4.75 -1.63
CA VAL A 162 -31.49 -5.33 -0.46
C VAL A 162 -32.87 -4.68 -0.29
N ALA A 163 -32.93 -3.34 -0.25
CA ALA A 163 -34.19 -2.61 -0.08
C ALA A 163 -35.17 -2.84 -1.25
N GLN A 164 -34.66 -2.94 -2.48
CA GLN A 164 -35.46 -3.06 -3.69
C GLN A 164 -36.04 -4.47 -3.89
N TYR A 165 -35.24 -5.51 -3.65
CA TYR A 165 -35.60 -6.89 -4.04
C TYR A 165 -36.09 -7.75 -2.89
N LEU A 166 -35.61 -7.50 -1.67
CA LEU A 166 -35.95 -8.32 -0.52
C LEU A 166 -37.20 -7.78 0.17
N SER A 167 -38.21 -8.61 0.40
CA SER A 167 -39.47 -8.21 1.07
C SER A 167 -39.26 -8.14 2.58
N PRO A 168 -39.70 -7.12 3.32
CA PRO A 168 -39.53 -7.05 4.78
C PRO A 168 -40.02 -8.31 5.52
N ASP A 169 -41.05 -8.95 4.98
CA ASP A 169 -41.66 -10.18 5.52
C ASP A 169 -40.94 -11.48 5.10
N MET A 170 -39.78 -11.39 4.44
CA MET A 170 -39.00 -12.58 4.11
C MET A 170 -38.47 -13.24 5.37
N GLU A 171 -38.22 -14.55 5.31
CA GLU A 171 -37.50 -15.24 6.36
C GLU A 171 -36.11 -14.63 6.53
N ARG A 172 -35.69 -14.45 7.79
CA ARG A 172 -34.40 -13.86 8.11
C ARG A 172 -33.28 -14.77 7.65
N VAL A 173 -32.21 -14.17 7.12
CA VAL A 173 -30.98 -14.88 6.84
C VAL A 173 -30.21 -15.12 8.13
N ASP A 174 -29.42 -16.18 8.18
CA ASP A 174 -28.63 -16.52 9.37
C ASP A 174 -27.61 -15.43 9.70
N LEU A 175 -27.00 -14.83 8.67
CA LEU A 175 -25.88 -13.91 8.80
C LEU A 175 -25.90 -12.84 7.71
N VAL A 176 -25.69 -11.59 8.11
CA VAL A 176 -25.41 -10.44 7.25
C VAL A 176 -23.95 -10.06 7.42
N ILE A 177 -23.21 -9.91 6.33
CA ILE A 177 -21.82 -9.49 6.35
C ILE A 177 -21.71 -8.18 5.58
N PHE A 178 -21.19 -7.15 6.24
CA PHE A 178 -20.73 -5.93 5.58
C PHE A 178 -19.22 -6.01 5.41
N ASP A 179 -18.78 -5.84 4.17
CA ASP A 179 -17.37 -5.63 3.83
C ASP A 179 -17.19 -4.16 3.47
N GLU A 180 -15.99 -3.61 3.67
CA GLU A 180 -15.69 -2.17 3.51
C GLU A 180 -16.69 -1.26 4.27
N ALA A 181 -17.10 -1.69 5.47
CA ALA A 181 -18.17 -1.06 6.24
C ALA A 181 -17.88 0.39 6.67
N SER A 182 -16.61 0.82 6.66
CA SER A 182 -16.24 2.22 6.87
C SER A 182 -16.78 3.15 5.78
N GLN A 183 -17.15 2.63 4.61
CA GLN A 183 -17.78 3.40 3.53
C GLN A 183 -19.31 3.33 3.52
N MET A 184 -19.91 2.61 4.47
CA MET A 184 -21.36 2.38 4.48
C MET A 184 -22.06 3.33 5.45
N PRO A 185 -22.94 4.25 4.99
CA PRO A 185 -23.76 5.04 5.88
C PRO A 185 -24.68 4.16 6.74
N VAL A 186 -24.96 4.61 7.96
CA VAL A 186 -25.80 3.87 8.91
C VAL A 186 -27.16 3.54 8.32
N TRP A 187 -27.84 4.52 7.71
CA TRP A 187 -29.20 4.34 7.17
C TRP A 187 -29.28 3.31 6.03
N ASP A 188 -28.21 3.16 5.24
CA ASP A 188 -28.15 2.17 4.17
C ASP A 188 -27.99 0.75 4.75
N SER A 189 -27.30 0.61 5.88
CA SER A 189 -27.06 -0.68 6.52
C SER A 189 -28.27 -1.25 7.28
N ILE A 190 -29.11 -0.40 7.88
CA ILE A 190 -30.22 -0.81 8.78
C ILE A 190 -31.18 -1.79 8.08
N GLY A 191 -31.50 -1.54 6.82
CA GLY A 191 -32.42 -2.38 6.05
C GLY A 191 -31.91 -3.81 5.84
N ALA A 192 -30.60 -3.99 5.74
CA ALA A 192 -29.96 -5.30 5.66
C ALA A 192 -29.85 -5.96 7.05
N ILE A 193 -29.45 -5.21 8.08
CA ILE A 193 -29.35 -5.71 9.47
C ILE A 193 -30.69 -6.28 9.94
N ALA A 194 -31.80 -5.59 9.67
CA ALA A 194 -33.13 -6.04 10.08
C ALA A 194 -33.55 -7.40 9.50
N ARG A 195 -32.89 -7.87 8.44
CA ARG A 195 -33.15 -9.14 7.74
C ARG A 195 -32.24 -10.26 8.19
N GLY A 196 -31.26 -9.99 9.05
CA GLY A 196 -30.35 -10.98 9.61
C GLY A 196 -30.72 -11.44 11.02
N ASN A 197 -30.20 -12.61 11.39
CA ASN A 197 -30.15 -13.06 12.79
C ASN A 197 -28.84 -12.64 13.48
N ALA A 198 -27.75 -12.58 12.72
CA ALA A 198 -26.45 -12.09 13.15
C ALA A 198 -25.85 -11.12 12.12
N VAL A 199 -24.93 -10.26 12.57
CA VAL A 199 -24.21 -9.32 11.71
C VAL A 199 -22.70 -9.42 11.97
N ILE A 200 -21.92 -9.39 10.90
CA ILE A 200 -20.47 -9.16 10.92
C ILE A 200 -20.20 -7.88 10.13
N VAL A 201 -19.45 -6.97 10.74
CA VAL A 201 -19.07 -5.69 10.16
C VAL A 201 -17.55 -5.70 10.01
N VAL A 202 -17.07 -5.63 8.76
CA VAL A 202 -15.65 -5.65 8.41
C VAL A 202 -15.31 -4.33 7.72
N GLY A 203 -14.25 -3.66 8.18
CA GLY A 203 -13.77 -2.42 7.58
C GLY A 203 -12.60 -1.85 8.38
N ASP A 204 -12.18 -0.63 8.01
CA ASP A 204 -11.07 0.07 8.64
C ASP A 204 -11.46 1.53 8.94
N SER A 205 -11.61 1.88 10.22
CA SER A 205 -11.99 3.23 10.68
C SER A 205 -10.90 4.29 10.45
N LYS A 206 -9.73 3.89 9.95
CA LYS A 206 -8.63 4.78 9.52
C LYS A 206 -8.60 5.03 8.00
N GLN A 207 -9.55 4.47 7.25
CA GLN A 207 -9.72 4.71 5.81
C GLN A 207 -10.88 5.69 5.54
N LEU A 208 -11.25 5.88 4.27
CA LEU A 208 -12.24 6.87 3.88
C LEU A 208 -13.60 6.58 4.52
N PRO A 209 -14.26 7.61 5.10
CA PRO A 209 -15.65 7.52 5.51
C PRO A 209 -16.58 7.53 4.29
N PRO A 210 -17.89 7.26 4.47
CA PRO A 210 -18.89 7.43 3.44
C PRO A 210 -18.95 8.91 3.02
N THR A 211 -19.04 9.14 1.72
CA THR A 211 -19.21 10.48 1.14
C THR A 211 -20.62 10.62 0.57
N SER A 212 -21.28 11.76 0.80
CA SER A 212 -22.54 12.11 0.14
C SER A 212 -22.34 12.50 -1.34
N PHE A 213 -21.75 11.60 -2.12
CA PHE A 213 -21.43 11.83 -3.53
C PHE A 213 -22.71 11.97 -4.39
N PHE A 214 -23.78 11.27 -4.01
CA PHE A 214 -25.04 11.24 -4.77
C PHE A 214 -25.88 12.52 -4.70
N GLU A 215 -25.68 13.40 -3.72
CA GLU A 215 -26.41 14.68 -3.66
C GLU A 215 -25.82 15.74 -4.61
N LYS A 216 -24.56 15.58 -5.06
CA LYS A 216 -23.84 16.59 -5.87
C LYS A 216 -23.82 16.36 -7.37
N ALA A 217 -24.17 15.18 -7.85
CA ALA A 217 -24.32 14.92 -9.29
C ALA A 217 -25.46 15.75 -9.95
N ILE A 218 -26.20 16.55 -9.18
CA ILE A 218 -27.26 17.45 -9.66
C ILE A 218 -26.74 18.90 -9.85
N THR A 219 -25.51 19.21 -9.43
CA THR A 219 -24.87 20.54 -9.58
C THR A 219 -23.62 20.45 -10.44
N GLU A 220 -23.80 20.13 -11.72
CA GLU A 220 -22.80 20.37 -12.77
C GLU A 220 -22.73 21.88 -13.04
N ASP A 221 -21.93 22.60 -12.24
CA ASP A 221 -21.35 23.88 -12.67
C ASP A 221 -19.83 23.77 -12.43
N ASP A 222 -19.06 23.76 -13.51
CA ASP A 222 -17.59 23.59 -13.56
C ASP A 222 -16.82 24.77 -12.92
N ASP A 223 -17.51 25.74 -12.33
CA ASP A 223 -16.92 26.94 -11.71
C ASP A 223 -16.76 26.83 -10.18
N ILE A 224 -17.09 25.70 -9.57
CA ILE A 224 -16.95 25.59 -8.12
C ILE A 224 -15.46 25.46 -7.77
N GLN A 225 -14.96 26.47 -7.05
CA GLN A 225 -13.65 26.43 -6.41
C GLN A 225 -13.49 25.08 -5.72
N ASP A 226 -12.49 24.31 -6.13
CA ASP A 226 -11.97 23.06 -5.52
C ASP A 226 -11.75 23.16 -3.97
N GLY A 227 -11.96 24.33 -3.37
CA GLY A 227 -12.00 24.58 -1.93
C GLY A 227 -13.38 24.48 -1.27
N ASP A 228 -14.50 24.62 -1.98
CA ASP A 228 -15.83 24.90 -1.37
C ASP A 228 -16.90 23.80 -1.55
N ILE A 229 -16.59 22.71 -2.27
CA ILE A 229 -17.49 21.56 -2.39
C ILE A 229 -17.39 20.68 -1.14
N GLY A 230 -17.88 21.13 0.02
CA GLY A 230 -17.90 20.37 1.27
C GLY A 230 -18.82 19.15 1.16
N VAL A 231 -18.26 17.94 1.04
CA VAL A 231 -19.03 16.70 1.21
C VAL A 231 -18.97 16.41 2.70
N ASP A 232 -20.11 16.55 3.38
CA ASP A 232 -20.17 16.22 4.80
C ASP A 232 -19.85 14.73 4.97
N GLU A 233 -18.80 14.43 5.74
CA GLU A 233 -18.48 13.05 6.11
C GLU A 233 -19.57 12.55 7.05
N VAL A 234 -20.15 11.42 6.69
CA VAL A 234 -21.21 10.79 7.48
C VAL A 234 -20.58 9.72 8.36
N GLU A 235 -21.11 9.51 9.57
CA GLU A 235 -20.73 8.36 10.38
C GLU A 235 -21.05 7.05 9.65
N SER A 236 -20.08 6.15 9.61
CA SER A 236 -20.26 4.83 9.03
C SER A 236 -20.91 3.86 10.02
N ILE A 237 -21.48 2.76 9.52
CA ILE A 237 -21.94 1.67 10.39
C ILE A 237 -20.79 1.07 11.22
N LEU A 238 -19.55 1.13 10.73
CA LEU A 238 -18.38 0.69 11.49
C LEU A 238 -18.13 1.61 12.69
N ASP A 239 -18.16 2.93 12.48
CA ASP A 239 -17.95 3.91 13.55
C ASP A 239 -19.02 3.76 14.65
N GLU A 240 -20.28 3.54 14.26
CA GLU A 240 -21.38 3.27 15.20
C GLU A 240 -21.19 1.96 15.98
N CYS A 241 -20.69 0.91 15.32
CA CYS A 241 -20.40 -0.36 15.99
C CYS A 241 -19.26 -0.20 17.02
N GLU A 242 -18.24 0.60 16.70
CA GLU A 242 -17.15 0.95 17.63
C GLU A 242 -17.68 1.79 18.80
N ALA A 243 -18.48 2.82 18.53
CA ALA A 243 -19.09 3.69 19.55
C ALA A 243 -20.03 2.92 20.50
N ALA A 244 -20.77 1.93 19.96
CA ALA A 244 -21.61 1.03 20.74
C ALA A 244 -20.82 -0.03 21.54
N ASN A 245 -19.48 -0.06 21.45
CA ASN A 245 -18.61 -1.05 22.09
C ASN A 245 -18.98 -2.50 21.76
N LEU A 246 -19.34 -2.77 20.51
CA LEU A 246 -19.54 -4.15 20.07
C LEU A 246 -18.22 -4.94 20.12
N PRO A 247 -18.27 -6.28 20.30
CA PRO A 247 -17.06 -7.10 20.29
C PRO A 247 -16.26 -6.93 19.00
N THR A 248 -15.00 -6.49 19.12
CA THR A 248 -14.11 -6.20 17.98
C THR A 248 -12.92 -7.16 17.94
N MET A 249 -12.53 -7.59 16.75
CA MET A 249 -11.29 -8.32 16.49
C MET A 249 -10.41 -7.50 15.54
N ARG A 250 -9.17 -7.19 15.95
CA ARG A 250 -8.20 -6.50 15.10
C ARG A 250 -7.36 -7.51 14.32
N LEU A 251 -7.28 -7.33 13.01
CA LEU A 251 -6.35 -8.07 12.16
C LEU A 251 -5.02 -7.30 12.14
N LEU A 252 -3.98 -7.88 12.74
CA LEU A 252 -2.72 -7.18 12.99
C LEU A 252 -1.65 -7.42 11.92
N TRP A 253 -1.78 -8.44 11.09
CA TRP A 253 -0.74 -8.80 10.14
C TRP A 253 -0.92 -8.07 8.80
N HIS A 254 0.13 -7.39 8.35
CA HIS A 254 0.16 -6.70 7.06
C HIS A 254 0.91 -7.52 6.02
N TYR A 255 0.18 -7.99 5.00
CA TYR A 255 0.72 -8.89 3.96
C TYR A 255 0.93 -8.22 2.60
N ARG A 256 0.43 -6.99 2.40
CA ARG A 256 0.42 -6.32 1.09
C ARG A 256 1.81 -5.84 0.68
N SER A 257 2.52 -5.20 1.60
CA SER A 257 3.76 -4.50 1.29
C SER A 257 4.94 -5.45 1.30
N GLN A 258 5.65 -5.52 0.17
CA GLN A 258 6.92 -6.25 0.04
C GLN A 258 8.06 -5.60 0.83
N HIS A 259 7.93 -4.29 1.11
CA HIS A 259 8.89 -3.54 1.91
C HIS A 259 8.18 -2.81 3.05
N GLU A 260 8.75 -2.93 4.25
CA GLU A 260 8.16 -2.34 5.46
C GLU A 260 7.97 -0.82 5.38
N SER A 261 8.83 -0.13 4.62
CA SER A 261 8.74 1.32 4.46
C SER A 261 7.43 1.78 3.80
N LEU A 262 6.75 0.91 3.05
CA LEU A 262 5.48 1.26 2.41
C LEU A 262 4.36 1.47 3.43
N ILE A 263 4.40 0.74 4.54
CA ILE A 263 3.37 0.79 5.59
C ILE A 263 3.86 1.48 6.86
N ALA A 264 5.18 1.64 7.06
CA ALA A 264 5.75 2.18 8.29
C ALA A 264 5.17 3.55 8.69
N PHE A 265 5.01 4.47 7.73
CA PHE A 265 4.36 5.77 7.99
C PHE A 265 2.93 5.59 8.49
N SER A 266 2.12 4.81 7.79
CA SER A 266 0.73 4.57 8.16
C SER A 266 0.60 3.83 9.49
N ASN A 267 1.45 2.83 9.74
CA ASN A 267 1.48 2.07 10.98
C ASN A 267 1.75 2.99 12.18
N ALA A 268 2.70 3.91 12.03
CA ALA A 268 3.06 4.88 13.07
C ALA A 268 1.96 5.93 13.31
N HIS A 269 1.34 6.47 12.25
CA HIS A 269 0.39 7.57 12.37
C HIS A 269 -1.07 7.14 12.59
N TYR A 270 -1.47 5.95 12.15
CA TYR A 270 -2.87 5.54 12.13
C TYR A 270 -3.17 4.26 12.92
N TYR A 271 -2.18 3.39 13.15
CA TYR A 271 -2.39 2.06 13.74
C TYR A 271 -1.56 1.80 15.00
N ASP A 272 -1.05 2.85 15.66
CA ASP A 272 -0.30 2.79 16.93
C ASP A 272 0.92 1.83 16.89
N ASN A 273 1.54 1.65 15.72
CA ASN A 273 2.61 0.65 15.49
C ASN A 273 2.22 -0.79 15.86
N ARG A 274 0.93 -1.14 15.80
CA ARG A 274 0.45 -2.49 16.12
C ARG A 274 0.43 -3.43 14.92
N LEU A 275 0.53 -2.92 13.70
CA LEU A 275 0.61 -3.79 12.54
C LEU A 275 1.96 -4.50 12.51
N MET A 276 1.90 -5.83 12.41
CA MET A 276 3.04 -6.71 12.26
C MET A 276 3.40 -6.80 10.77
N THR A 277 4.63 -6.40 10.45
CA THR A 277 5.23 -6.50 9.12
C THR A 277 6.27 -7.60 9.08
N PHE A 278 6.59 -8.07 7.88
CA PHE A 278 7.73 -8.96 7.66
C PHE A 278 8.94 -8.11 7.29
N PRO A 279 10.10 -8.30 7.94
CA PRO A 279 11.29 -7.52 7.63
C PRO A 279 11.74 -7.81 6.19
N SER A 280 12.05 -6.74 5.46
CA SER A 280 12.67 -6.88 4.13
C SER A 280 14.14 -7.27 4.31
N VAL A 281 14.61 -8.24 3.50
CA VAL A 281 16.04 -8.62 3.47
C VAL A 281 16.93 -7.51 2.91
N VAL A 282 16.36 -6.55 2.18
CA VAL A 282 17.07 -5.38 1.67
C VAL A 282 16.46 -4.12 2.29
N SER A 283 17.27 -3.33 3.00
CA SER A 283 16.83 -2.07 3.61
C SER A 283 16.61 -0.94 2.61
N THR A 284 17.31 -0.98 1.47
CA THR A 284 17.26 0.03 0.39
C THR A 284 17.60 -0.63 -0.94
N ALA A 285 16.67 -0.61 -1.90
CA ALA A 285 16.89 -1.04 -3.28
C ALA A 285 16.15 -0.13 -4.25
N ASP A 286 16.74 0.10 -5.42
CA ASP A 286 16.04 0.80 -6.50
C ASP A 286 14.77 0.03 -6.89
N GLY A 287 13.65 0.75 -6.97
CA GLY A 287 12.36 0.14 -7.29
C GLY A 287 11.69 -0.59 -6.12
N LEU A 288 11.98 -0.21 -4.87
CA LEU A 288 11.40 -0.80 -3.67
C LEU A 288 11.21 0.26 -2.57
N GLY A 289 10.08 0.21 -1.86
CA GLY A 289 9.82 1.10 -0.74
C GLY A 289 9.28 2.47 -1.16
N VAL A 290 9.61 3.52 -0.40
CA VAL A 290 9.09 4.88 -0.61
C VAL A 290 10.25 5.81 -0.96
N SER A 291 10.08 6.62 -2.00
CA SER A 291 11.08 7.62 -2.41
C SER A 291 10.43 8.93 -2.85
N LEU A 292 11.18 10.03 -2.73
CA LEU A 292 10.81 11.34 -3.26
C LEU A 292 11.60 11.64 -4.55
N ARG A 293 10.88 11.91 -5.63
CA ARG A 293 11.37 12.60 -6.81
C ARG A 293 11.03 14.08 -6.71
N HIS A 294 12.00 14.88 -6.27
CA HIS A 294 11.85 16.33 -6.21
C HIS A 294 12.09 16.97 -7.59
N LEU A 295 11.16 17.82 -8.04
CA LEU A 295 11.25 18.56 -9.30
C LEU A 295 11.35 20.07 -9.01
N GLU A 296 12.57 20.59 -8.93
CA GLU A 296 12.84 22.00 -8.58
C GLU A 296 12.23 23.00 -9.58
N ASP A 297 12.05 22.60 -10.83
CA ASP A 297 11.48 23.37 -11.93
C ASP A 297 9.95 23.24 -12.05
N GLY A 298 9.31 22.47 -11.17
CA GLY A 298 7.85 22.29 -11.17
C GLY A 298 7.10 23.47 -10.57
N LEU A 299 6.22 24.08 -11.35
CA LEU A 299 5.41 25.22 -10.95
C LEU A 299 3.94 24.85 -10.84
N TYR A 300 3.31 25.25 -9.74
CA TYR A 300 1.87 25.08 -9.57
C TYR A 300 1.12 26.28 -10.17
N ASP A 301 0.38 26.03 -11.24
CA ASP A 301 -0.38 27.06 -11.96
C ASP A 301 -1.74 27.32 -11.31
N ARG A 302 -1.71 27.90 -10.11
CA ARG A 302 -2.90 28.16 -9.29
C ARG A 302 -3.97 29.02 -10.00
N GLY A 303 -3.52 29.97 -10.83
CA GLY A 303 -4.37 31.02 -11.41
C GLY A 303 -5.09 30.62 -12.69
N ALA A 304 -4.69 29.52 -13.32
CA ALA A 304 -5.31 29.03 -14.54
C ALA A 304 -5.63 27.54 -14.45
N SER A 305 -4.70 26.66 -14.82
CA SER A 305 -4.98 25.23 -14.96
C SER A 305 -5.16 24.49 -13.63
N ARG A 306 -4.61 25.03 -12.53
CA ARG A 306 -4.55 24.39 -11.20
C ARG A 306 -3.82 23.04 -11.26
N THR A 307 -2.81 22.97 -12.12
CA THR A 307 -1.99 21.78 -12.35
C THR A 307 -0.52 22.10 -12.13
N ASN A 308 0.29 21.05 -12.04
CA ASN A 308 1.72 21.12 -12.16
C ASN A 308 2.14 20.33 -13.41
N GLN A 309 2.36 21.09 -14.48
CA GLN A 309 2.68 20.55 -15.79
C GLN A 309 3.93 19.65 -15.76
N ARG A 310 4.95 20.09 -15.03
CA ARG A 310 6.24 19.40 -14.97
C ARG A 310 6.14 18.05 -14.26
N GLU A 311 5.38 17.99 -13.17
CA GLU A 311 5.09 16.71 -12.50
C GLU A 311 4.32 15.76 -13.41
N ALA A 312 3.31 16.24 -14.13
CA ALA A 312 2.50 15.41 -15.02
C ALA A 312 3.33 14.83 -16.18
N GLU A 313 4.18 15.65 -16.80
CA GLU A 313 5.12 15.20 -17.84
C GLU A 313 6.12 14.15 -17.32
N PHE A 314 6.68 14.37 -16.11
CA PHE A 314 7.59 13.40 -15.50
C PHE A 314 6.89 12.06 -15.26
N ILE A 315 5.67 12.08 -14.73
CA ILE A 315 4.90 10.87 -14.45
C ILE A 315 4.63 10.08 -15.74
N VAL A 316 4.16 10.74 -16.80
CA VAL A 316 3.90 10.07 -18.07
C VAL A 316 5.17 9.48 -18.68
N ALA A 317 6.27 10.24 -18.66
CA ALA A 317 7.57 9.75 -19.14
C ALA A 317 8.05 8.54 -18.32
N GLU A 318 7.85 8.54 -17.02
CA GLU A 318 8.23 7.44 -16.13
C GLU A 318 7.38 6.19 -16.37
N ILE A 319 6.06 6.34 -16.62
CA ILE A 319 5.18 5.23 -17.00
C ILE A 319 5.67 4.58 -18.30
N VAL A 320 5.86 5.39 -19.35
CA VAL A 320 6.33 4.89 -20.66
C VAL A 320 7.67 4.18 -20.51
N ARG A 321 8.62 4.76 -19.79
CA ARG A 321 9.93 4.17 -19.52
C ARG A 321 9.81 2.80 -18.82
N ARG A 322 8.95 2.69 -17.80
CA ARG A 322 8.76 1.44 -17.05
C ARG A 322 8.06 0.37 -17.88
N ILE A 323 7.06 0.76 -18.68
CA ILE A 323 6.39 -0.14 -19.62
C ILE A 323 7.40 -0.71 -20.63
N HIS A 324 8.20 0.15 -21.26
CA HIS A 324 9.21 -0.30 -22.22
C HIS A 324 10.28 -1.19 -21.57
N ALA A 325 10.68 -0.90 -20.34
CA ALA A 325 11.63 -1.73 -19.60
C ALA A 325 11.06 -3.11 -19.23
N ALA A 326 9.76 -3.19 -18.95
CA ALA A 326 9.08 -4.43 -18.59
C ALA A 326 8.73 -5.30 -19.82
N GLY A 327 8.37 -4.67 -20.94
CA GLY A 327 8.06 -5.34 -22.21
C GLY A 327 6.67 -5.98 -22.28
N ASP A 328 6.20 -6.67 -21.23
CA ASP A 328 4.91 -7.38 -21.21
C ASP A 328 4.13 -7.11 -19.90
N PRO A 329 2.87 -6.65 -19.96
CA PRO A 329 2.00 -6.46 -18.79
C PRO A 329 1.89 -7.68 -17.88
N ALA A 330 2.02 -8.90 -18.40
CA ALA A 330 1.89 -10.13 -17.62
C ALA A 330 3.12 -10.45 -16.76
N SER A 331 4.28 -9.84 -17.07
CA SER A 331 5.55 -10.11 -16.38
C SER A 331 6.12 -8.89 -15.64
N GLY A 332 5.71 -7.68 -16.04
CA GLY A 332 6.14 -6.44 -15.41
C GLY A 332 5.32 -6.06 -14.18
N PRO A 333 5.84 -5.16 -13.34
CA PRO A 333 5.11 -4.64 -12.19
C PRO A 333 3.93 -3.78 -12.67
N SER A 334 2.76 -3.98 -12.06
CA SER A 334 1.59 -3.16 -12.40
C SER A 334 1.77 -1.72 -11.91
N LEU A 335 1.24 -0.76 -12.67
CA LEU A 335 1.46 0.67 -12.44
C LEU A 335 0.15 1.38 -12.13
N GLY A 336 0.18 2.34 -11.19
CA GLY A 336 -0.92 3.24 -10.91
C GLY A 336 -0.44 4.65 -10.60
N VAL A 337 -1.27 5.63 -10.89
CA VAL A 337 -1.02 7.04 -10.56
C VAL A 337 -2.09 7.53 -9.61
N VAL A 338 -1.65 8.20 -8.54
CA VAL A 338 -2.55 8.91 -7.62
C VAL A 338 -2.21 10.39 -7.63
N ALA A 339 -3.20 11.21 -7.99
CA ALA A 339 -3.09 12.66 -8.03
C ALA A 339 -3.84 13.33 -6.87
N PHE A 340 -3.33 14.44 -6.35
CA PHE A 340 -3.97 15.14 -5.23
C PHE A 340 -5.25 15.88 -5.60
N SER A 341 -5.38 16.28 -6.86
CA SER A 341 -6.55 17.00 -7.38
C SER A 341 -7.07 16.35 -8.65
N GLN A 342 -8.37 16.57 -8.91
CA GLN A 342 -8.99 16.12 -10.16
C GLN A 342 -8.40 16.84 -11.38
N ALA A 343 -8.06 18.13 -11.25
CA ALA A 343 -7.40 18.88 -12.31
C ALA A 343 -6.07 18.24 -12.73
N GLN A 344 -5.24 17.83 -11.75
CA GLN A 344 -3.99 17.13 -12.03
C GLN A 344 -4.23 15.73 -12.60
N GLN A 345 -5.23 14.99 -12.09
CA GLN A 345 -5.61 13.69 -12.65
C GLN A 345 -5.92 13.81 -14.14
N ARG A 346 -6.84 14.72 -14.53
CA ARG A 346 -7.22 14.96 -15.93
C ARG A 346 -6.00 15.34 -16.77
N ARG A 347 -5.12 16.19 -16.23
CA ARG A 347 -3.91 16.60 -16.96
C ARG A 347 -2.96 15.45 -17.24
N ILE A 348 -2.80 14.53 -16.29
CA ILE A 348 -1.98 13.32 -16.48
C ILE A 348 -2.64 12.39 -17.50
N GLU A 349 -3.96 12.20 -17.44
CA GLU A 349 -4.73 11.41 -18.40
C GLU A 349 -4.57 11.96 -19.83
N ASP A 350 -4.72 13.28 -20.04
CA ASP A 350 -4.54 13.91 -21.36
C ASP A 350 -3.15 13.66 -21.95
N LEU A 351 -2.10 13.80 -21.12
CA LEU A 351 -0.72 13.56 -21.55
C LEU A 351 -0.45 12.09 -21.80
N LEU A 352 -1.09 11.20 -21.04
CA LEU A 352 -0.95 9.76 -21.22
C LEU A 352 -1.65 9.29 -22.49
N ASP A 353 -2.81 9.87 -22.83
CA ASP A 353 -3.50 9.62 -24.09
C ASP A 353 -2.71 10.11 -25.31
N GLU A 354 -1.98 11.23 -25.18
CA GLU A 354 -1.00 11.65 -26.20
C GLU A 354 0.15 10.64 -26.30
N ALA A 355 0.72 10.22 -25.18
CA ALA A 355 1.81 9.24 -25.17
C ALA A 355 1.39 7.90 -25.79
N ARG A 356 0.17 7.41 -25.51
CA ARG A 356 -0.40 6.20 -26.11
C ARG A 356 -0.55 6.30 -27.63
N ARG A 357 -0.90 7.48 -28.14
CA ARG A 357 -0.94 7.75 -29.59
C ARG A 357 0.45 7.75 -30.23
N GLN A 358 1.46 8.23 -29.50
CA GLN A 358 2.86 8.25 -29.97
C GLN A 358 3.56 6.89 -29.83
N HIS A 359 3.13 6.07 -28.88
CA HIS A 359 3.69 4.76 -28.54
C HIS A 359 2.61 3.67 -28.55
N PRO A 360 2.07 3.26 -29.71
CA PRO A 360 0.98 2.28 -29.76
C PRO A 360 1.29 0.94 -29.09
N GLU A 361 2.58 0.60 -28.93
CA GLU A 361 3.06 -0.61 -28.24
C GLU A 361 2.74 -0.65 -26.74
N ILE A 362 2.38 0.47 -26.11
CA ILE A 362 2.04 0.50 -24.67
C ILE A 362 0.56 0.22 -24.40
N GLU A 363 -0.28 0.14 -25.43
CA GLU A 363 -1.74 0.06 -25.30
C GLU A 363 -2.20 -1.19 -24.56
N ASP A 364 -1.45 -2.29 -24.67
CA ASP A 364 -1.73 -3.55 -23.98
C ASP A 364 -1.75 -3.41 -22.45
N TRP A 365 -1.10 -2.38 -21.90
CA TRP A 365 -1.09 -2.08 -20.46
C TRP A 365 -2.37 -1.37 -19.96
N PHE A 366 -3.18 -0.85 -20.89
CA PHE A 366 -4.41 -0.10 -20.61
C PHE A 366 -5.67 -0.89 -20.98
N GLY A 367 -5.53 -1.92 -21.84
CA GLY A 367 -6.64 -2.73 -22.32
C GLY A 367 -7.22 -3.74 -21.32
N GLU A 368 -8.42 -4.25 -21.59
CA GLU A 368 -9.11 -5.28 -20.78
C GLU A 368 -8.36 -6.62 -20.69
N ALA A 369 -7.39 -6.86 -21.57
CA ALA A 369 -6.54 -8.05 -21.54
C ALA A 369 -5.49 -8.01 -20.41
N ALA A 370 -5.10 -6.82 -19.93
CA ALA A 370 -4.20 -6.69 -18.80
C ALA A 370 -4.91 -7.11 -17.52
N ALA A 371 -4.30 -8.01 -16.75
CA ALA A 371 -4.82 -8.44 -15.46
C ALA A 371 -4.97 -7.24 -14.48
N GLU A 372 -4.01 -6.30 -14.53
CA GLU A 372 -4.02 -5.07 -13.76
C GLU A 372 -3.68 -3.87 -14.65
N GLN A 373 -4.71 -3.23 -15.19
CA GLN A 373 -4.58 -2.06 -16.06
C GLN A 373 -3.87 -0.90 -15.36
N VAL A 374 -3.13 -0.09 -16.12
CA VAL A 374 -2.66 1.20 -15.62
C VAL A 374 -3.86 2.09 -15.32
N PHE A 375 -3.88 2.69 -14.12
CA PHE A 375 -4.91 3.66 -13.74
C PHE A 375 -4.32 5.02 -13.39
N VAL A 376 -5.13 6.06 -13.54
CA VAL A 376 -4.90 7.38 -12.98
C VAL A 376 -6.14 7.75 -12.16
N LYS A 377 -5.98 7.97 -10.86
CA LYS A 377 -7.08 8.29 -9.94
C LYS A 377 -6.69 9.41 -9.00
N ASN A 378 -7.68 10.11 -8.43
CA ASN A 378 -7.46 11.10 -7.38
C ASN A 378 -7.63 10.51 -5.97
N LEU A 379 -7.31 11.29 -4.94
CA LEU A 379 -7.43 10.89 -3.53
C LEU A 379 -8.84 10.43 -3.10
N GLU A 380 -9.88 10.89 -3.79
CA GLU A 380 -11.27 10.54 -3.47
C GLU A 380 -11.69 9.20 -4.07
N ASN A 381 -11.05 8.77 -5.16
CA ASN A 381 -11.49 7.65 -5.99
C ASN A 381 -10.57 6.42 -5.95
N VAL A 382 -9.43 6.49 -5.27
CA VAL A 382 -8.39 5.42 -5.28
C VAL A 382 -8.68 4.26 -4.32
N GLN A 383 -9.89 4.12 -3.79
CA GLN A 383 -10.18 3.03 -2.84
C GLN A 383 -10.33 1.67 -3.53
N GLY A 384 -9.78 0.63 -2.89
CA GLY A 384 -9.88 -0.76 -3.34
C GLY A 384 -8.89 -1.12 -4.45
N ASP A 385 -8.33 -0.15 -5.17
CA ASP A 385 -7.28 -0.41 -6.15
C ASP A 385 -5.90 -0.46 -5.50
N GLU A 386 -5.06 -1.36 -5.99
CA GLU A 386 -3.65 -1.46 -5.61
C GLU A 386 -2.81 -1.80 -6.83
N ARG A 387 -1.54 -1.39 -6.84
CA ARG A 387 -0.58 -1.71 -7.90
C ARG A 387 0.77 -2.01 -7.30
N ASP A 388 1.65 -2.66 -8.05
CA ASP A 388 3.01 -2.87 -7.59
C ASP A 388 3.72 -1.53 -7.39
N VAL A 389 3.57 -0.61 -8.34
CA VAL A 389 4.17 0.72 -8.31
C VAL A 389 3.08 1.79 -8.33
N ILE A 390 3.14 2.71 -7.37
CA ILE A 390 2.30 3.91 -7.35
C ILE A 390 3.17 5.15 -7.57
N LEU A 391 2.86 5.91 -8.62
CA LEU A 391 3.40 7.26 -8.84
C LEU A 391 2.45 8.27 -8.21
N PHE A 392 2.95 9.05 -7.27
CA PHE A 392 2.13 9.89 -6.40
C PHE A 392 2.37 11.37 -6.72
N SER A 393 1.47 12.03 -7.46
CA SER A 393 1.61 13.44 -7.85
C SER A 393 1.07 14.36 -6.77
N ILE A 394 1.95 15.13 -6.14
CA ILE A 394 1.56 16.12 -5.12
C ILE A 394 0.86 17.32 -5.76
N CYS A 395 1.26 17.72 -6.98
CA CYS A 395 0.78 18.87 -7.75
C CYS A 395 1.05 20.24 -7.10
N TYR A 396 0.65 20.40 -5.83
CA TYR A 396 0.81 21.64 -5.09
C TYR A 396 2.28 21.97 -4.86
N GLY A 397 2.64 23.22 -5.09
CA GLY A 397 4.01 23.69 -4.99
C GLY A 397 4.12 25.21 -5.13
N PRO A 398 5.33 25.74 -5.30
CA PRO A 398 5.53 27.16 -5.57
C PRO A 398 4.88 27.57 -6.90
N ASP A 399 4.24 28.73 -6.93
CA ASP A 399 3.82 29.37 -8.18
C ASP A 399 5.00 30.06 -8.89
N ALA A 400 4.76 30.67 -10.06
CA ALA A 400 5.79 31.39 -10.81
C ALA A 400 6.45 32.56 -10.04
N ALA A 401 5.82 33.06 -8.96
CA ALA A 401 6.38 34.07 -8.07
C ALA A 401 7.09 33.46 -6.84
N GLY A 402 7.23 32.13 -6.78
CA GLY A 402 7.83 31.39 -5.67
C GLY A 402 6.92 31.28 -4.45
N LYS A 403 5.63 31.64 -4.57
CA LYS A 403 4.70 31.66 -3.43
C LYS A 403 4.02 30.30 -3.29
N ILE A 404 4.05 29.76 -2.08
CA ILE A 404 3.35 28.53 -1.71
C ILE A 404 2.05 28.89 -0.97
N THR A 405 0.94 28.33 -1.45
CA THR A 405 -0.37 28.45 -0.78
C THR A 405 -0.57 27.23 0.11
N MET A 406 -0.99 27.45 1.36
CA MET A 406 -1.26 26.37 2.33
C MET A 406 -2.66 25.76 2.13
N ALA A 407 -3.05 25.56 0.87
CA ALA A 407 -4.34 25.01 0.45
C ALA A 407 -4.09 23.80 -0.48
N PHE A 408 -4.04 22.63 0.13
CA PHE A 408 -3.77 21.32 -0.44
C PHE A 408 -5.08 20.54 -0.73
N GLY A 409 -6.12 21.27 -1.13
CA GLY A 409 -7.40 20.70 -1.55
C GLY A 409 -8.05 19.79 -0.48
N PRO A 410 -8.37 18.53 -0.80
CA PRO A 410 -9.06 17.61 0.11
C PRO A 410 -8.33 17.36 1.44
N LEU A 411 -7.00 17.56 1.51
CA LEU A 411 -6.23 17.34 2.74
C LEU A 411 -6.41 18.45 3.80
N ASN A 412 -6.88 19.63 3.39
CA ASN A 412 -7.19 20.71 4.32
C ASN A 412 -8.51 20.53 5.06
N ARG A 413 -9.34 19.57 4.62
CA ARG A 413 -10.64 19.28 5.20
C ARG A 413 -10.53 18.27 6.34
N ASP A 414 -11.59 18.14 7.11
CA ASP A 414 -11.74 17.06 8.07
C ASP A 414 -11.70 15.71 7.34
N GLY A 415 -11.09 14.70 7.97
CA GLY A 415 -10.82 13.40 7.33
C GLY A 415 -9.73 13.43 6.24
N GLY A 416 -9.04 14.56 6.04
CA GLY A 416 -7.92 14.67 5.09
C GLY A 416 -6.80 13.66 5.37
N GLU A 417 -6.54 13.33 6.63
CA GLU A 417 -5.57 12.31 7.02
C GLU A 417 -5.98 10.89 6.59
N ARG A 418 -7.28 10.58 6.57
CA ARG A 418 -7.80 9.29 6.07
C ARG A 418 -7.61 9.17 4.56
N ARG A 419 -7.84 10.26 3.81
CA ARG A 419 -7.54 10.35 2.36
C ARG A 419 -6.06 10.07 2.10
N LEU A 420 -5.17 10.69 2.86
CA LEU A 420 -3.73 10.45 2.74
C LEU A 420 -3.38 8.99 3.08
N ASN A 421 -3.90 8.44 4.18
CA ASN A 421 -3.66 7.05 4.58
C ASN A 421 -4.04 6.05 3.48
N VAL A 422 -5.23 6.21 2.90
CA VAL A 422 -5.66 5.38 1.77
C VAL A 422 -4.67 5.52 0.63
N ALA A 423 -4.37 6.73 0.21
CA ALA A 423 -3.58 6.99 -0.98
C ALA A 423 -2.14 6.43 -0.91
N ILE A 424 -1.47 6.53 0.25
CA ILE A 424 -0.08 6.07 0.43
C ILE A 424 0.03 4.55 0.65
N THR A 425 -1.08 3.85 0.90
CA THR A 425 -1.12 2.39 1.17
C THR A 425 -1.55 1.55 -0.05
N ARG A 426 -1.55 2.15 -1.25
CA ARG A 426 -1.96 1.49 -2.50
C ARG A 426 -0.87 0.71 -3.21
N ALA A 427 0.40 0.89 -2.82
CA ALA A 427 1.52 0.20 -3.44
C ALA A 427 1.84 -1.13 -2.76
N ARG A 428 2.10 -2.18 -3.54
CA ARG A 428 2.66 -3.45 -3.05
C ARG A 428 4.18 -3.43 -2.97
N ARG A 429 4.85 -2.72 -3.89
CA ARG A 429 6.32 -2.75 -4.02
C ARG A 429 6.96 -1.37 -3.89
N GLU A 430 6.43 -0.35 -4.54
CA GLU A 430 7.09 0.96 -4.63
C GLU A 430 6.11 2.13 -4.65
N VAL A 431 6.42 3.18 -3.89
CA VAL A 431 5.81 4.51 -4.03
C VAL A 431 6.88 5.50 -4.46
N VAL A 432 6.64 6.19 -5.57
CA VAL A 432 7.45 7.33 -6.01
C VAL A 432 6.62 8.59 -5.83
N VAL A 433 6.95 9.38 -4.81
CA VAL A 433 6.34 10.68 -4.59
C VAL A 433 6.96 11.68 -5.55
N VAL A 434 6.17 12.28 -6.42
CA VAL A 434 6.62 13.29 -7.38
C VAL A 434 6.11 14.64 -6.88
N SER A 435 7.05 15.54 -6.56
CA SER A 435 6.69 16.83 -5.97
C SER A 435 7.69 17.93 -6.29
N SER A 436 7.20 19.14 -6.61
CA SER A 436 8.01 20.37 -6.55
C SER A 436 8.02 21.04 -5.18
N LEU A 437 7.31 20.49 -4.19
CA LEU A 437 7.24 20.97 -2.82
C LEU A 437 8.04 20.06 -1.89
N ARG A 438 8.81 20.65 -0.98
CA ARG A 438 9.45 19.94 0.14
C ARG A 438 8.64 20.08 1.42
N GLY A 439 8.80 19.10 2.32
CA GLY A 439 8.10 19.10 3.61
C GLY A 439 8.44 20.34 4.44
N ASP A 440 9.69 20.77 4.49
CA ASP A 440 10.14 21.97 5.21
C ASP A 440 9.46 23.27 4.76
N GLN A 441 9.02 23.36 3.50
CA GLN A 441 8.29 24.49 2.95
C GLN A 441 6.82 24.56 3.39
N ILE A 442 6.26 23.50 4.00
CA ILE A 442 4.91 23.51 4.57
C ILE A 442 4.94 24.16 5.96
N ASP A 443 4.32 25.33 6.06
CA ASP A 443 4.24 26.14 7.28
C ASP A 443 3.05 25.70 8.16
N LEU A 444 3.37 24.92 9.20
CA LEU A 444 2.39 24.42 10.15
C LEU A 444 1.78 25.51 11.05
N ALA A 445 2.40 26.68 11.19
CA ALA A 445 1.80 27.78 11.95
C ALA A 445 0.54 28.33 11.26
N ARG A 446 0.45 28.14 9.93
CA ARG A 446 -0.66 28.60 9.08
C ARG A 446 -1.71 27.52 8.80
N VAL A 447 -1.51 26.29 9.27
CA VAL A 447 -2.41 25.17 8.97
C VAL A 447 -2.78 24.40 10.23
N ARG A 448 -4.09 24.18 10.42
CA ARG A 448 -4.60 23.36 11.53
C ARG A 448 -5.00 21.94 11.11
N ALA A 449 -5.30 21.71 9.83
CA ALA A 449 -5.75 20.41 9.33
C ALA A 449 -4.72 19.30 9.59
N LEU A 450 -5.18 18.15 10.11
CA LEU A 450 -4.31 17.01 10.43
C LEU A 450 -3.71 16.39 9.17
N GLY A 451 -4.50 16.26 8.10
CA GLY A 451 -4.05 15.76 6.81
C GLY A 451 -2.84 16.50 6.24
N VAL A 452 -2.79 17.83 6.36
CA VAL A 452 -1.65 18.63 5.91
C VAL A 452 -0.41 18.44 6.79
N ARG A 453 -0.59 18.25 8.10
CA ARG A 453 0.54 17.91 8.99
C ARG A 453 1.13 16.55 8.61
N HIS A 454 0.28 15.57 8.36
CA HIS A 454 0.71 14.25 7.92
C HIS A 454 1.36 14.31 6.53
N LEU A 455 0.86 15.14 5.61
CA LEU A 455 1.52 15.37 4.31
C LEU A 455 2.95 15.87 4.50
N LYS A 456 3.18 16.86 5.36
CA LYS A 456 4.53 17.36 5.67
C LYS A 456 5.43 16.21 6.17
N SER A 457 4.98 15.47 7.18
CA SER A 457 5.74 14.34 7.72
C SER A 457 5.98 13.25 6.69
N PHE A 458 5.03 13.02 5.78
CA PHE A 458 5.16 12.01 4.73
C PHE A 458 6.16 12.44 3.65
N LEU A 459 6.19 13.72 3.26
CA LEU A 459 7.20 14.25 2.35
C LEU A 459 8.61 14.14 2.95
N ASP A 460 8.76 14.50 4.22
CA ASP A 460 10.03 14.36 4.95
C ASP A 460 10.46 12.88 5.04
N TYR A 461 9.50 11.98 5.23
CA TYR A 461 9.72 10.53 5.24
C TYR A 461 10.11 9.97 3.86
N ALA A 462 9.48 10.44 2.78
CA ALA A 462 9.82 10.03 1.42
C ALA A 462 11.22 10.52 1.00
N ASP A 463 11.67 11.67 1.52
CA ASP A 463 13.00 12.24 1.23
C ASP A 463 14.11 11.60 2.06
N ARG A 464 13.88 11.41 3.38
CA ARG A 464 14.93 11.02 4.35
C ARG A 464 14.80 9.60 4.88
N GLY A 465 13.74 8.88 4.49
CA GLY A 465 13.46 7.51 4.93
C GLY A 465 13.00 7.41 6.40
N PRO A 466 13.07 6.20 6.99
CA PRO A 466 12.57 5.90 8.35
C PRO A 466 13.10 6.78 9.47
N ARG A 467 14.28 7.38 9.32
CA ARG A 467 14.85 8.32 10.30
C ARG A 467 13.93 9.52 10.55
N ALA A 468 13.25 10.02 9.51
CA ALA A 468 12.30 11.13 9.65
C ALA A 468 11.12 10.81 10.57
N LEU A 469 10.64 9.56 10.58
CA LEU A 469 9.55 9.13 11.46
C LEU A 469 9.97 9.13 12.93
N VAL A 470 11.22 8.71 13.20
CA VAL A 470 11.76 8.69 14.57
C VAL A 470 11.96 10.11 15.07
N GLU A 471 12.55 10.99 14.27
CA GLU A 471 12.77 12.40 14.62
C GLU A 471 11.44 13.15 14.85
N ALA A 472 10.42 12.91 14.01
CA ALA A 472 9.10 13.50 14.20
C ALA A 472 8.38 13.00 15.46
N SER A 473 8.73 11.80 15.93
CA SER A 473 8.14 11.15 17.11
C SER A 473 8.96 11.35 18.39
N ALA A 474 10.15 11.95 18.32
CA ALA A 474 11.03 12.14 19.46
C ALA A 474 10.57 13.38 20.27
N PRO A 475 10.36 13.26 21.59
CA PRO A 475 10.38 14.43 22.45
C PRO A 475 11.75 15.09 22.30
N VAL A 476 11.80 16.43 22.27
CA VAL A 476 13.06 17.18 22.34
C VAL A 476 13.73 16.87 23.68
N LEU A 477 14.52 15.77 23.73
CA LEU A 477 15.50 15.39 24.76
C LEU A 477 16.11 14.00 24.42
N GLY A 478 17.26 14.02 23.73
CA GLY A 478 18.43 13.21 24.12
C GLY A 478 18.57 11.73 23.75
N ALA A 479 17.58 11.03 23.18
CA ALA A 479 17.76 9.65 22.73
C ALA A 479 17.13 9.42 21.35
N ALA A 480 17.97 9.41 20.30
CA ALA A 480 17.55 9.02 18.97
C ALA A 480 17.59 7.49 18.84
N PHE A 481 16.52 6.89 18.34
CA PHE A 481 16.50 5.49 17.89
C PHE A 481 16.87 5.46 16.40
N ASP A 482 17.62 4.46 15.94
CA ASP A 482 18.03 4.39 14.54
C ASP A 482 16.93 3.85 13.63
N SER A 483 15.91 3.18 14.20
CA SER A 483 14.75 2.68 13.45
C SER A 483 13.44 2.63 14.26
N PRO A 484 12.27 2.60 13.59
CA PRO A 484 10.98 2.33 14.23
C PRO A 484 10.92 0.97 14.95
N PHE A 485 11.67 -0.03 14.45
CA PHE A 485 11.77 -1.35 15.08
C PHE A 485 12.40 -1.27 16.47
N GLU A 486 13.52 -0.56 16.62
CA GLU A 486 14.19 -0.36 17.92
C GLU A 486 13.27 0.33 18.93
N LYS A 487 12.55 1.36 18.47
CA LYS A 487 11.57 2.05 19.31
C LYS A 487 10.51 1.07 19.84
N ALA A 488 9.98 0.22 18.96
CA ALA A 488 8.96 -0.78 19.30
C ALA A 488 9.49 -1.87 20.24
N VAL A 489 10.73 -2.33 20.03
CA VAL A 489 11.40 -3.29 20.92
C VAL A 489 11.55 -2.68 22.32
N ARG A 490 12.05 -1.45 22.42
CA ARG A 490 12.21 -0.74 23.70
C ARG A 490 10.86 -0.51 24.38
N ASP A 491 9.83 -0.06 23.65
CA ASP A 491 8.47 0.10 24.22
C ASP A 491 7.90 -1.24 24.73
N ALA A 492 8.13 -2.33 23.99
CA ALA A 492 7.70 -3.67 24.38
C ALA A 492 8.50 -4.23 25.58
N LEU A 493 9.76 -3.84 25.75
CA LEU A 493 10.58 -4.21 26.91
C LEU A 493 10.18 -3.40 28.16
N VAL A 494 9.95 -2.09 28.01
CA VAL A 494 9.42 -1.22 29.08
C VAL A 494 8.05 -1.70 29.54
N ALA A 495 7.16 -2.06 28.61
CA ALA A 495 5.84 -2.62 28.95
C ALA A 495 5.92 -3.95 29.72
N ARG A 496 7.04 -4.68 29.59
CA ARG A 496 7.34 -5.92 30.33
C ARG A 496 8.10 -5.66 31.64
N GLY A 497 8.36 -4.41 32.00
CA GLY A 497 9.02 -4.02 33.25
C GLY A 497 10.54 -4.06 33.21
N HIS A 498 11.14 -4.11 32.02
CA HIS A 498 12.59 -3.97 31.86
C HIS A 498 12.97 -2.49 31.75
N ASP A 499 14.07 -2.09 32.39
CA ASP A 499 14.65 -0.74 32.28
C ASP A 499 15.61 -0.74 31.09
N VAL A 500 15.25 -0.02 30.01
CA VAL A 500 15.90 -0.10 28.68
C VAL A 500 16.10 1.29 28.09
#